data_AF-A0A6I6S7Q8-F1
#
_entry.id   AF-A0A6I6S7Q8-F1
#
_cell.length_a   1.000
_cell.length_b   1.000
_cell.length_c   1.000
_cell.angle_alpha   90.00
_cell.angle_beta   90.00
_cell.angle_gamma   90.00
#
_symmetry.space_group_name_H-M   'P 1'
#
loop_
_entity.id
_entity.type
_entity.pdbx_description
1 polymer ?
#
loop_
_entity_poly.entity_id
_entity_poly.type
_entity_poly.pdbx_seq_one_letter_code
_entity_poly.pdbx_strand_id
1 'polypeptide(L)'
;MRTVRNVHSRTVQAPANAVGALLDRLGGDPDPLFPTPAWHPMRFDRPLEVGAVGDHGLGPYQVAVHEPGRRIRFDFLPGPHGDATGYHEFTVRPLGPDRCRVEHVLECRHGLARRLVWHLAIRAGHDTVVEEVLDNIERAATGRLGAPVRWSPRVRLLNRLLWDRPTAVALPESARLARGAFPRTDFQDAWQLPLRPGMPAEPEAWEGVLRGAPFPVVGREGGEILLGKDAGHLDFRASVLVADGHVTLGTVVRTHHRGGRLYLALVRRVHPFMARTVLRRTHRRLALAAPGAGERWAARPPAGR
;
A
#
# COMPACT_ATOMS: atom_id res chain seq x y z
N MET A 1 30.17 2.69 -14.72
CA MET A 1 29.01 3.00 -13.84
C MET A 1 29.05 4.48 -13.49
N ARG A 2 27.90 5.18 -13.44
CA ARG A 2 27.83 6.59 -13.04
C ARG A 2 26.94 6.76 -11.82
N THR A 3 27.29 7.72 -10.98
CA THR A 3 26.54 8.07 -9.78
C THR A 3 25.35 8.95 -10.14
N VAL A 4 24.18 8.61 -9.61
CA VAL A 4 22.98 9.43 -9.59
C VAL A 4 22.87 9.97 -8.17
N ARG A 5 22.75 11.28 -8.04
CA ARG A 5 22.51 11.96 -6.76
C ARG A 5 21.20 12.73 -6.85
N ASN A 6 20.32 12.53 -5.88
CA ASN A 6 19.01 13.16 -5.79
C ASN A 6 18.83 13.66 -4.34
N VAL A 7 18.57 14.96 -4.18
CA VAL A 7 18.52 15.61 -2.88
C VAL A 7 17.22 16.39 -2.77
N HIS A 8 16.51 16.17 -1.67
CA HIS A 8 15.30 16.90 -1.30
C HIS A 8 15.52 17.50 0.08
N SER A 9 15.07 18.73 0.29
CA SER A 9 15.28 19.42 1.55
C SER A 9 14.12 20.31 1.88
N ARG A 10 13.71 20.34 3.15
CA ARG A 10 12.65 21.22 3.63
C ARG A 10 13.03 21.84 4.98
N THR A 11 12.65 23.10 5.14
CA THR A 11 12.72 23.77 6.44
C THR A 11 11.38 23.61 7.14
N VAL A 12 11.39 23.04 8.34
CA VAL A 12 10.19 22.77 9.14
C VAL A 12 10.18 23.74 10.33
N GLN A 13 9.04 24.39 10.57
CA GLN A 13 8.84 25.32 11.70
C GLN A 13 8.54 24.55 12.99
N ALA A 14 9.46 23.65 13.36
CA ALA A 14 9.42 22.91 14.61
C ALA A 14 10.85 22.66 15.13
N PRO A 15 11.03 22.47 16.45
CA PRO A 15 12.29 22.05 17.04
C PRO A 15 12.83 20.73 16.44
N ALA A 16 14.15 20.64 16.29
CA ALA A 16 14.81 19.48 15.69
C ALA A 16 14.57 18.17 16.47
N ASN A 17 14.45 18.24 17.80
CA ASN A 17 14.16 17.06 18.64
C ASN A 17 12.75 16.50 18.38
N ALA A 18 11.74 17.36 18.16
CA ALA A 18 10.39 16.93 17.84
C ALA A 18 10.32 16.24 16.47
N VAL A 19 10.97 16.83 15.46
CA VAL A 19 11.06 16.22 14.12
C VAL A 19 11.91 14.96 14.12
N GLY A 20 13.01 14.94 14.88
CA GLY A 20 13.85 13.77 15.09
C GLY A 20 13.08 12.59 15.69
N ALA A 21 12.28 12.83 16.73
CA ALA A 21 11.46 11.80 17.36
C ALA A 21 10.38 11.23 16.42
N LEU A 22 9.92 12.00 15.43
CA LEU A 22 9.05 11.48 14.35
C LEU A 22 9.85 10.61 13.38
N LEU A 23 11.06 11.03 13.01
CA LEU A 23 11.94 10.28 12.11
C LEU A 23 12.32 8.90 12.68
N ASP A 24 12.55 8.81 13.99
CA ASP A 24 12.82 7.54 14.69
C ASP A 24 11.64 6.55 14.65
N ARG A 25 10.45 6.97 14.20
CA ARG A 25 9.26 6.11 14.03
C ARG A 25 9.02 5.67 12.58
N LEU A 26 9.88 6.05 11.65
CA LEU A 26 9.74 5.72 10.24
C LEU A 26 9.71 4.19 10.03
N GLY A 27 8.69 3.68 9.35
CA GLY A 27 8.43 2.24 9.16
C GLY A 27 7.92 1.49 10.41
N GLY A 28 7.65 2.19 11.50
CA GLY A 28 7.12 1.63 12.75
C GLY A 28 5.60 1.43 12.75
N ASP A 29 5.04 1.08 13.92
CA ASP A 29 3.59 1.02 14.14
C ASP A 29 3.20 1.80 15.41
N PRO A 30 2.56 2.98 15.29
CA PRO A 30 2.22 3.67 14.04
C PRO A 30 3.45 4.34 13.37
N ASP A 31 3.46 4.36 12.03
CA ASP A 31 4.35 5.20 11.23
C ASP A 31 3.68 6.56 10.94
N PRO A 32 4.25 7.70 11.40
CA PRO A 32 3.68 9.02 11.14
C PRO A 32 4.07 9.61 9.77
N LEU A 33 5.09 9.06 9.10
CA LEU A 33 5.79 9.73 8.01
C LEU A 33 5.60 9.06 6.66
N PHE A 34 5.70 7.74 6.55
CA PHE A 34 5.69 7.09 5.25
C PHE A 34 4.30 7.20 4.60
N PRO A 35 4.17 7.56 3.30
CA PRO A 35 2.90 7.96 2.68
C PRO A 35 1.97 6.77 2.31
N THR A 36 1.73 5.90 3.28
CA THR A 36 0.77 4.80 3.23
C THR A 36 -0.63 5.32 3.59
N PRO A 37 -1.70 4.84 2.92
CA PRO A 37 -1.75 3.65 2.05
C PRO A 37 -1.56 3.88 0.55
N ALA A 38 -1.34 5.12 0.12
CA ALA A 38 -1.11 5.45 -1.29
C ALA A 38 0.13 4.76 -1.88
N TRP A 39 1.14 4.50 -1.06
CA TRP A 39 2.33 3.73 -1.38
C TRP A 39 2.44 2.43 -0.56
N HIS A 40 3.22 1.47 -1.08
CA HIS A 40 3.50 0.21 -0.38
C HIS A 40 4.19 0.54 0.95
N PRO A 41 3.70 0.03 2.10
CA PRO A 41 4.22 0.44 3.40
C PRO A 41 5.70 0.14 3.57
N MET A 42 6.40 1.05 4.23
CA MET A 42 7.74 0.81 4.71
C MET A 42 7.65 -0.08 5.95
N ARG A 43 8.31 -1.25 5.92
CA ARG A 43 8.34 -2.18 7.05
C ARG A 43 9.75 -2.74 7.21
N PHE A 44 10.13 -3.01 8.45
CA PHE A 44 11.41 -3.60 8.83
C PHE A 44 11.17 -4.96 9.52
N ASP A 45 12.16 -5.84 9.42
CA ASP A 45 12.17 -7.16 10.08
C ASP A 45 12.27 -7.08 11.60
N ARG A 46 12.77 -5.96 12.11
CA ARG A 46 12.99 -5.64 13.54
C ARG A 46 12.81 -4.14 13.78
N PRO A 47 12.89 -3.63 15.03
CA PRO A 47 12.86 -2.20 15.30
C PRO A 47 13.87 -1.40 14.45
N LEU A 48 13.60 -0.12 14.24
CA LEU A 48 14.46 0.76 13.45
C LEU A 48 15.79 0.99 14.17
N GLU A 49 16.77 0.15 13.88
CA GLU A 49 18.12 0.15 14.45
C GLU A 49 19.13 -0.37 13.42
N VAL A 50 20.43 -0.18 13.66
CA VAL A 50 21.48 -0.64 12.74
C VAL A 50 21.36 -2.16 12.51
N GLY A 51 21.35 -2.55 11.24
CA GLY A 51 21.18 -3.94 10.80
C GLY A 51 19.74 -4.38 10.55
N ALA A 52 18.74 -3.55 10.88
CA ALA A 52 17.36 -3.81 10.49
C ALA A 52 17.22 -3.80 8.97
N VAL A 53 16.56 -4.81 8.41
CA VAL A 53 16.31 -4.93 6.96
C VAL A 53 14.87 -4.54 6.70
N GLY A 54 14.69 -3.59 5.80
CA GLY A 54 13.37 -3.14 5.39
C GLY A 54 13.21 -3.08 3.89
N ASP A 55 11.96 -2.95 3.48
CA ASP A 55 11.59 -2.71 2.09
C ASP A 55 10.40 -1.75 2.02
N HIS A 56 10.13 -1.25 0.82
CA HIS A 56 8.89 -0.55 0.51
C HIS A 56 8.41 -0.89 -0.91
N GLY A 57 8.61 -2.15 -1.33
CA GLY A 57 8.17 -2.67 -2.63
C GLY A 57 9.09 -2.42 -3.85
N LEU A 58 10.26 -1.78 -3.68
CA LEU A 58 11.25 -1.56 -4.76
C LEU A 58 12.60 -2.26 -4.54
N GLY A 59 12.69 -3.09 -3.51
CA GLY A 59 13.88 -3.84 -3.14
C GLY A 59 14.27 -3.61 -1.67
N PRO A 60 15.02 -4.57 -1.09
CA PRO A 60 15.44 -4.47 0.30
C PRO A 60 16.58 -3.45 0.48
N TYR A 61 16.65 -2.89 1.67
CA TYR A 61 17.76 -2.08 2.18
C TYR A 61 17.94 -2.36 3.66
N GLN A 62 19.14 -2.10 4.16
CA GLN A 62 19.45 -2.24 5.58
C GLN A 62 19.70 -0.87 6.21
N VAL A 63 19.37 -0.71 7.48
CA VAL A 63 19.77 0.45 8.27
C VAL A 63 21.28 0.35 8.52
N ALA A 64 22.06 1.18 7.85
CA ALA A 64 23.52 1.23 7.99
C ALA A 64 23.97 2.21 9.08
N VAL A 65 23.20 3.29 9.29
CA VAL A 65 23.44 4.28 10.34
C VAL A 65 22.12 4.67 10.98
N HIS A 66 22.09 4.72 12.30
CA HIS A 66 21.01 5.31 13.07
C HIS A 66 21.60 6.14 14.22
N GLU A 67 21.51 7.46 14.09
CA GLU A 67 21.76 8.42 15.16
C GLU A 67 20.40 8.99 15.58
N PRO A 68 19.83 8.53 16.72
CA PRO A 68 18.47 8.88 17.14
C PRO A 68 18.21 10.38 17.08
N GLY A 69 17.07 10.74 16.50
CA GLY A 69 16.60 12.11 16.32
C GLY A 69 17.40 12.96 15.32
N ARG A 70 18.45 12.43 14.69
CA ARG A 70 19.37 13.21 13.85
C ARG A 70 19.57 12.65 12.47
N ARG A 71 19.78 11.34 12.33
CA ARG A 71 20.19 10.75 11.05
C ARG A 71 19.83 9.27 10.96
N ILE A 72 19.29 8.89 9.81
CA ILE A 72 19.05 7.49 9.47
C ILE A 72 19.52 7.26 8.03
N ARG A 73 20.36 6.25 7.81
CA ARG A 73 20.85 5.86 6.49
C ARG A 73 20.50 4.42 6.19
N PHE A 74 19.94 4.21 5.00
CA PHE A 74 19.53 2.95 4.44
C PHE A 74 20.44 2.60 3.26
N ASP A 75 21.28 1.57 3.41
CA ASP A 75 22.12 1.08 2.32
C ASP A 75 21.35 0.02 1.51
N PHE A 76 21.35 0.17 0.18
CA PHE A 76 20.66 -0.79 -0.69
C PHE A 76 21.29 -2.17 -0.59
N LEU A 77 20.45 -3.19 -0.50
CA LEU A 77 20.87 -4.59 -0.60
C LEU A 77 20.63 -5.10 -2.02
N PRO A 78 21.39 -6.12 -2.47
CA PRO A 78 21.07 -6.85 -3.69
C PRO A 78 19.63 -7.37 -3.66
N GLY A 79 18.95 -7.32 -4.79
CA GLY A 79 17.55 -7.75 -4.83
C GLY A 79 16.98 -7.93 -6.25
N PRO A 80 15.68 -8.25 -6.36
CA PRO A 80 15.01 -8.57 -7.62
C PRO A 80 15.08 -7.45 -8.68
N HIS A 81 15.41 -6.23 -8.24
CA HIS A 81 15.52 -5.05 -9.07
C HIS A 81 16.97 -4.66 -9.41
N GLY A 82 17.94 -5.53 -9.09
CA GLY A 82 19.36 -5.44 -9.44
C GLY A 82 20.29 -5.07 -8.29
N ASP A 83 21.60 -5.08 -8.56
CA ASP A 83 22.67 -4.79 -7.60
C ASP A 83 22.95 -3.29 -7.51
N ALA A 84 21.92 -2.50 -7.22
CA ALA A 84 22.11 -1.07 -6.99
C ALA A 84 23.00 -0.86 -5.76
N THR A 85 24.17 -0.25 -5.94
CA THR A 85 25.05 0.15 -4.84
C THR A 85 24.81 1.61 -4.51
N GLY A 86 24.56 1.92 -3.25
CA GLY A 86 24.15 3.26 -2.85
C GLY A 86 23.36 3.28 -1.55
N TYR A 87 22.74 4.41 -1.26
CA TYR A 87 21.96 4.61 -0.05
C TYR A 87 20.85 5.65 -0.22
N HIS A 88 19.89 5.60 0.70
CA HIS A 88 19.04 6.73 1.08
C HIS A 88 19.43 7.21 2.47
N GLU A 89 19.44 8.50 2.70
CA GLU A 89 19.73 9.07 4.02
C GLU A 89 18.76 10.20 4.33
N PHE A 90 18.19 10.19 5.53
CA PHE A 90 17.48 11.32 6.11
C PHE A 90 18.34 11.95 7.21
N THR A 91 18.42 13.27 7.21
CA THR A 91 19.06 14.04 8.29
C THR A 91 18.14 15.15 8.79
N VAL A 92 18.23 15.43 10.09
CA VAL A 92 17.56 16.54 10.76
C VAL A 92 18.65 17.42 11.38
N ARG A 93 18.68 18.70 11.01
CA ARG A 93 19.66 19.67 11.53
C ARG A 93 18.93 20.87 12.13
N PRO A 94 19.25 21.29 13.37
CA PRO A 94 18.67 22.50 13.94
C PRO A 94 19.11 23.74 13.14
N LEU A 95 18.18 24.68 12.94
CA LEU A 95 18.44 26.02 12.39
C LEU A 95 18.14 27.13 13.43
N GLY A 96 17.79 26.74 14.65
CA GLY A 96 17.31 27.60 15.74
C GLY A 96 16.50 26.76 16.75
N PRO A 97 15.91 27.40 17.79
CA PRO A 97 15.11 26.71 18.79
C PRO A 97 13.83 26.08 18.20
N ASP A 98 13.13 26.81 17.32
CA ASP A 98 11.81 26.41 16.79
C ASP A 98 11.82 26.05 15.30
N ARG A 99 13.01 25.77 14.74
CA ARG A 99 13.14 25.49 13.32
C ARG A 99 14.27 24.52 13.03
N CYS A 100 14.03 23.59 12.13
CA CYS A 100 15.03 22.64 11.65
C CYS A 100 15.00 22.47 10.14
N ARG A 101 16.07 21.89 9.58
CA ARG A 101 16.14 21.45 8.20
C ARG A 101 16.13 19.93 8.16
N VAL A 102 15.21 19.38 7.38
CA VAL A 102 15.19 17.96 7.03
C VAL A 102 15.74 17.83 5.62
N GLU A 103 16.67 16.90 5.42
CA GLU A 103 17.26 16.62 4.12
C GLU A 103 17.24 15.12 3.85
N HIS A 104 16.73 14.75 2.68
CA HIS A 104 16.80 13.41 2.13
C HIS A 104 17.82 13.38 0.99
N VAL A 105 18.77 12.46 1.04
CA VAL A 105 19.77 12.23 0.00
C VAL A 105 19.64 10.80 -0.48
N LEU A 106 19.44 10.62 -1.79
CA LEU A 106 19.71 9.36 -2.48
C LEU A 106 20.99 9.49 -3.28
N GLU A 107 21.88 8.51 -3.11
CA GLU A 107 23.03 8.34 -3.98
C GLU A 107 23.13 6.89 -4.41
N CYS A 108 23.17 6.65 -5.71
CA CYS A 108 23.26 5.29 -6.25
C CYS A 108 24.09 5.21 -7.52
N ARG A 109 24.76 4.08 -7.72
CA ARG A 109 25.57 3.80 -8.91
C ARG A 109 24.80 2.85 -9.81
N HIS A 110 24.57 3.29 -11.05
CA HIS A 110 23.83 2.52 -12.03
C HIS A 110 24.66 2.26 -13.31
N GLY A 111 24.38 1.12 -13.94
CA GLY A 111 24.70 0.89 -15.36
C GLY A 111 23.83 1.75 -16.28
N LEU A 112 24.16 1.80 -17.58
CA LEU A 112 23.50 2.69 -18.54
C LEU A 112 21.98 2.43 -18.63
N ALA A 113 21.57 1.17 -18.78
CA ALA A 113 20.15 0.79 -18.90
C ALA A 113 19.34 1.23 -17.66
N ARG A 114 19.86 0.95 -16.45
CA ARG A 114 19.20 1.33 -15.20
C ARG A 114 19.12 2.85 -15.02
N ARG A 115 20.11 3.61 -15.53
CA ARG A 115 20.06 5.08 -15.55
C ARG A 115 18.91 5.61 -16.42
N LEU A 116 18.66 4.98 -17.57
CA LEU A 116 17.51 5.36 -18.41
C LEU A 116 16.19 5.09 -17.68
N VAL A 117 16.03 3.91 -17.10
CA VAL A 117 14.84 3.56 -16.28
C VAL A 117 14.66 4.52 -15.11
N TRP A 118 15.76 4.94 -14.46
CA TRP A 118 15.73 5.92 -13.39
C TRP A 118 15.10 7.24 -13.84
N HIS A 119 15.60 7.84 -14.92
CA HIS A 119 15.08 9.13 -15.40
C HIS A 119 13.68 9.02 -16.03
N LEU A 120 13.32 7.86 -16.60
CA LEU A 120 12.03 7.62 -17.26
C LEU A 120 10.93 7.09 -16.34
N ALA A 121 11.25 6.59 -15.15
CA ALA A 121 10.23 6.07 -14.23
C ALA A 121 10.56 6.34 -12.76
N ILE A 122 11.66 5.76 -12.26
CA ILE A 122 11.91 5.64 -10.81
C ILE A 122 12.00 7.03 -10.16
N ARG A 123 12.72 7.98 -10.76
CA ARG A 123 12.89 9.33 -10.21
C ARG A 123 11.55 10.02 -9.94
N ALA A 124 10.60 9.94 -10.87
CA ALA A 124 9.31 10.62 -10.68
C ALA A 124 8.51 10.07 -9.49
N GLY A 125 8.52 8.73 -9.31
CA GLY A 125 7.88 8.11 -8.16
C GLY A 125 8.63 8.39 -6.85
N HIS A 126 9.95 8.24 -6.88
CA HIS A 126 10.84 8.49 -5.74
C HIS A 126 10.75 9.95 -5.25
N ASP A 127 10.89 10.93 -6.14
CA ASP A 127 10.76 12.36 -5.83
C ASP A 127 9.38 12.64 -5.17
N THR A 128 8.30 12.01 -5.66
CA THR A 128 6.95 12.18 -5.08
C THR A 128 6.85 11.58 -3.67
N VAL A 129 7.33 10.35 -3.48
CA VAL A 129 7.30 9.69 -2.16
C VAL A 129 8.08 10.50 -1.13
N VAL A 130 9.27 11.00 -1.49
CA VAL A 130 10.10 11.80 -0.59
C VAL A 130 9.42 13.12 -0.22
N GLU A 131 8.83 13.83 -1.19
CA GLU A 131 8.08 15.06 -0.89
C GLU A 131 6.84 14.80 -0.02
N GLU A 132 6.14 13.66 -0.19
CA GLU A 132 5.03 13.30 0.70
C GLU A 132 5.49 12.92 2.11
N VAL A 133 6.68 12.31 2.25
CA VAL A 133 7.31 12.12 3.56
C VAL A 133 7.59 13.49 4.21
N LEU A 134 8.13 14.45 3.45
CA LEU A 134 8.38 15.81 3.96
C LEU A 134 7.08 16.55 4.31
N ASP A 135 6.02 16.38 3.53
CA ASP A 135 4.67 16.88 3.84
C ASP A 135 4.14 16.28 5.16
N ASN A 136 4.32 14.97 5.35
CA ASN A 136 3.89 14.30 6.58
C ASN A 136 4.73 14.73 7.79
N ILE A 137 6.03 14.98 7.63
CA ILE A 137 6.87 15.54 8.70
C ILE A 137 6.35 16.92 9.10
N GLU A 138 6.09 17.81 8.14
CA GLU A 138 5.58 19.16 8.41
C GLU A 138 4.22 19.11 9.12
N ARG A 139 3.31 18.28 8.61
CA ARG A 139 1.99 18.07 9.20
C ARG A 139 2.06 17.51 10.61
N ALA A 140 2.87 16.47 10.83
CA ALA A 140 2.99 15.81 12.13
C ALA A 140 3.68 16.69 13.18
N ALA A 141 4.63 17.54 12.76
CA ALA A 141 5.37 18.41 13.67
C ALA A 141 4.65 19.73 13.98
N THR A 142 3.87 20.28 13.03
CA THR A 142 3.28 21.63 13.15
C THR A 142 1.76 21.65 13.16
N GLY A 143 1.10 20.52 12.86
CA GLY A 143 -0.34 20.44 12.65
C GLY A 143 -0.83 21.14 11.37
N ARG A 144 0.08 21.66 10.54
CA ARG A 144 -0.22 22.42 9.33
C ARG A 144 0.58 21.89 8.14
N LEU A 145 0.06 22.10 6.94
CA LEU A 145 0.76 21.80 5.69
C LEU A 145 0.43 22.92 4.71
N GLY A 146 1.45 23.68 4.29
CA GLY A 146 1.22 24.83 3.40
C GLY A 146 0.89 24.44 1.96
N ALA A 147 1.73 23.60 1.35
CA ALA A 147 1.64 23.25 -0.06
C ALA A 147 1.82 21.73 -0.25
N PRO A 148 0.74 20.94 -0.19
CA PRO A 148 0.83 19.50 -0.37
C PRO A 148 1.31 19.13 -1.79
N VAL A 149 2.08 18.04 -1.89
CA VAL A 149 2.50 17.50 -3.17
C VAL A 149 1.29 17.12 -4.03
N ARG A 150 1.43 17.31 -5.34
CA ARG A 150 0.41 16.90 -6.32
C ARG A 150 0.98 15.89 -7.29
N TRP A 151 0.32 14.75 -7.42
CA TRP A 151 0.76 13.70 -8.33
C TRP A 151 0.55 14.10 -9.78
N SER A 152 1.64 14.16 -10.54
CA SER A 152 1.59 14.28 -12.00
C SER A 152 0.87 13.09 -12.65
N PRO A 153 0.32 13.24 -13.88
CA PRO A 153 -0.29 12.13 -14.62
C PRO A 153 0.65 10.91 -14.76
N ARG A 154 1.95 11.17 -14.94
CA ARG A 154 2.98 10.14 -15.01
C ARG A 154 3.10 9.35 -13.71
N VAL A 155 3.11 10.01 -12.56
CA VAL A 155 3.18 9.35 -11.25
C VAL A 155 1.90 8.56 -10.97
N ARG A 156 0.73 9.10 -11.33
CA ARG A 156 -0.55 8.36 -11.22
C ARG A 156 -0.54 7.08 -12.05
N LEU A 157 0.02 7.12 -13.26
CA LEU A 157 0.18 5.95 -14.12
C LEU A 157 1.16 4.94 -13.51
N LEU A 158 2.36 5.38 -13.10
CA LEU A 158 3.37 4.52 -12.47
C LEU A 158 2.83 3.84 -11.21
N ASN A 159 2.18 4.59 -10.31
CA ASN A 159 1.53 4.06 -9.13
C ASN A 159 0.46 3.00 -9.48
N ARG A 160 -0.33 3.22 -10.54
CA ARG A 160 -1.31 2.22 -11.03
C ARG A 160 -0.62 0.96 -11.56
N LEU A 161 0.50 1.09 -12.27
CA LEU A 161 1.22 -0.04 -12.86
C LEU A 161 1.96 -0.87 -11.81
N LEU A 162 2.57 -0.20 -10.83
CA LEU A 162 3.34 -0.82 -9.74
C LEU A 162 2.50 -1.31 -8.56
N TRP A 163 1.19 -1.08 -8.57
CA TRP A 163 0.31 -1.53 -7.48
C TRP A 163 0.35 -3.04 -7.27
N ASP A 164 0.22 -3.49 -6.02
CA ASP A 164 0.26 -4.90 -5.63
C ASP A 164 -0.72 -5.73 -6.47
N ARG A 165 -0.33 -6.98 -6.75
CA ARG A 165 -1.13 -7.93 -7.53
C ARG A 165 -1.81 -8.90 -6.57
N PRO A 166 -3.11 -9.17 -6.74
CA PRO A 166 -3.76 -10.18 -5.93
C PRO A 166 -3.13 -11.56 -6.13
N THR A 167 -2.97 -12.27 -5.02
CA THR A 167 -2.51 -13.66 -4.95
C THR A 167 -3.70 -14.59 -4.93
N ALA A 168 -3.57 -15.76 -5.55
CA ALA A 168 -4.60 -16.80 -5.47
C ALA A 168 -4.52 -17.45 -4.09
N VAL A 169 -5.67 -17.67 -3.46
CA VAL A 169 -5.79 -18.38 -2.18
C VAL A 169 -6.94 -19.37 -2.26
N ALA A 170 -6.96 -20.35 -1.37
CA ALA A 170 -8.19 -21.08 -1.11
C ALA A 170 -9.21 -20.12 -0.50
N LEU A 171 -10.50 -20.35 -0.76
CA LEU A 171 -11.56 -19.58 -0.10
C LEU A 171 -11.37 -19.71 1.43
N PRO A 172 -11.17 -18.63 2.21
CA PRO A 172 -10.86 -18.75 3.63
C PRO A 172 -11.98 -19.45 4.42
N GLU A 173 -11.66 -20.12 5.52
CA GLU A 173 -12.66 -20.77 6.37
C GLU A 173 -13.62 -19.76 7.04
N SER A 174 -13.13 -18.55 7.30
CA SER A 174 -13.91 -17.43 7.80
C SER A 174 -14.90 -16.85 6.78
N ALA A 175 -14.79 -17.20 5.49
CA ALA A 175 -15.78 -16.86 4.46
C ALA A 175 -17.01 -17.79 4.54
N ARG A 176 -17.72 -17.73 5.68
CA ARG A 176 -18.83 -18.63 6.03
C ARG A 176 -20.01 -18.49 5.07
N LEU A 177 -20.36 -17.27 4.67
CA LEU A 177 -21.47 -17.02 3.74
C LEU A 177 -21.17 -17.61 2.36
N ALA A 178 -19.96 -17.41 1.82
CA ALA A 178 -19.58 -18.00 0.54
C ALA A 178 -19.56 -19.53 0.58
N ARG A 179 -19.00 -20.10 1.65
CA ARG A 179 -18.90 -21.56 1.81
C ARG A 179 -20.26 -22.22 2.01
N GLY A 180 -21.18 -21.55 2.70
CA GLY A 180 -22.55 -21.98 2.94
C GLY A 180 -23.54 -21.57 1.84
N ALA A 181 -23.10 -20.84 0.82
CA ALA A 181 -24.00 -20.27 -0.19
C ALA A 181 -24.83 -21.30 -0.94
N PHE A 182 -24.25 -22.48 -1.20
CA PHE A 182 -24.87 -23.53 -1.99
C PHE A 182 -24.63 -24.91 -1.37
N PRO A 183 -25.59 -25.84 -1.45
CA PRO A 183 -25.38 -27.23 -1.05
C PRO A 183 -24.27 -27.94 -1.86
N ARG A 184 -24.06 -27.48 -3.11
CA ARG A 184 -23.01 -27.93 -4.01
C ARG A 184 -22.46 -26.74 -4.79
N THR A 185 -21.15 -26.57 -4.73
CA THR A 185 -20.40 -25.53 -5.47
C THR A 185 -19.73 -26.17 -6.68
N ASP A 186 -20.09 -25.73 -7.88
CA ASP A 186 -19.53 -26.24 -9.14
C ASP A 186 -18.27 -25.48 -9.58
N PHE A 187 -18.08 -24.25 -9.07
CA PHE A 187 -16.85 -23.47 -9.27
C PHE A 187 -16.61 -22.55 -8.08
N GLN A 188 -15.34 -22.44 -7.69
CA GLN A 188 -14.88 -21.45 -6.73
C GLN A 188 -13.47 -20.95 -7.09
N ASP A 189 -13.21 -19.69 -6.81
CA ASP A 189 -11.86 -19.12 -6.71
C ASP A 189 -11.83 -18.01 -5.65
N ALA A 190 -10.62 -17.68 -5.18
CA ALA A 190 -10.43 -16.58 -4.25
C ALA A 190 -9.09 -15.88 -4.49
N TRP A 191 -9.12 -14.55 -4.35
CA TRP A 191 -7.99 -13.67 -4.60
C TRP A 191 -7.81 -12.71 -3.43
N GLN A 192 -6.58 -12.54 -2.96
CA GLN A 192 -6.30 -11.80 -1.73
C GLN A 192 -5.28 -10.68 -1.95
N LEU A 193 -5.42 -9.61 -1.18
CA LEU A 193 -4.43 -8.54 -1.01
C LEU A 193 -4.28 -8.18 0.48
N PRO A 194 -3.07 -7.86 0.96
CA PRO A 194 -2.88 -7.32 2.31
C PRO A 194 -3.48 -5.91 2.41
N LEU A 195 -4.14 -5.61 3.52
CA LEU A 195 -4.58 -4.26 3.83
C LEU A 195 -3.36 -3.42 4.20
N ARG A 196 -3.25 -2.25 3.58
CA ARG A 196 -2.23 -1.27 3.94
C ARG A 196 -2.69 -0.45 5.17
N PRO A 197 -1.77 -0.01 6.04
CA PRO A 197 -2.10 0.86 7.17
C PRO A 197 -3.01 2.04 6.79
N GLY A 198 -4.11 2.21 7.51
CA GLY A 198 -5.10 3.26 7.27
C GLY A 198 -6.19 2.91 6.26
N MET A 199 -6.11 1.78 5.56
CA MET A 199 -7.23 1.30 4.74
C MET A 199 -8.42 0.88 5.61
N PRO A 200 -9.67 1.00 5.11
CA PRO A 200 -10.85 0.58 5.85
C PRO A 200 -10.84 -0.93 6.09
N ALA A 201 -11.03 -1.33 7.34
CA ALA A 201 -11.12 -2.72 7.77
C ALA A 201 -12.57 -3.22 7.83
N GLU A 202 -13.53 -2.30 7.73
CA GLU A 202 -14.95 -2.58 7.68
C GLU A 202 -15.31 -3.09 6.27
N PRO A 203 -15.97 -4.25 6.14
CA PRO A 203 -16.29 -4.80 4.83
C PRO A 203 -17.28 -3.92 4.04
N GLU A 204 -18.08 -3.08 4.71
CA GLU A 204 -19.05 -2.16 4.10
C GLU A 204 -18.38 -1.19 3.13
N ALA A 205 -17.15 -0.76 3.44
CA ALA A 205 -16.35 0.10 2.56
C ALA A 205 -16.04 -0.58 1.21
N TRP A 206 -16.09 -1.91 1.17
CA TRP A 206 -15.78 -2.75 0.03
C TRP A 206 -16.99 -3.24 -0.75
N GLU A 207 -18.23 -2.96 -0.31
CA GLU A 207 -19.47 -3.35 -1.03
C GLU A 207 -19.45 -2.90 -2.49
N GLY A 208 -18.87 -1.73 -2.74
CA GLY A 208 -18.68 -1.17 -4.06
C GLY A 208 -17.57 -1.81 -4.91
N VAL A 209 -17.13 -3.03 -4.59
CA VAL A 209 -16.10 -3.76 -5.35
C VAL A 209 -16.61 -4.12 -6.74
N LEU A 210 -17.88 -4.52 -6.86
CA LEU A 210 -18.53 -4.88 -8.13
C LEU A 210 -19.33 -3.72 -8.75
N ARG A 211 -19.00 -2.44 -8.47
CA ARG A 211 -19.75 -1.22 -8.89
C ARG A 211 -20.16 -1.12 -10.37
N GLY A 212 -19.69 -2.01 -11.26
CA GLY A 212 -20.12 -2.10 -12.66
C GLY A 212 -21.18 -3.18 -12.96
N ALA A 213 -21.67 -3.91 -11.95
CA ALA A 213 -22.67 -4.96 -12.10
C ALA A 213 -23.70 -4.93 -10.96
N PRO A 214 -25.00 -5.14 -11.26
CA PRO A 214 -26.08 -5.09 -10.27
C PRO A 214 -26.14 -6.42 -9.48
N PHE A 215 -25.21 -6.59 -8.54
CA PHE A 215 -25.26 -7.70 -7.58
C PHE A 215 -25.69 -7.15 -6.22
N PRO A 216 -26.93 -7.42 -5.77
CA PRO A 216 -27.38 -7.02 -4.44
C PRO A 216 -26.58 -7.74 -3.35
N VAL A 217 -26.51 -7.12 -2.17
CA VAL A 217 -26.03 -7.80 -0.96
C VAL A 217 -27.08 -8.81 -0.53
N VAL A 218 -26.66 -10.06 -0.38
CA VAL A 218 -27.50 -11.18 0.07
C VAL A 218 -27.24 -11.56 1.53
N GLY A 219 -26.11 -11.14 2.10
CA GLY A 219 -25.78 -11.40 3.50
C GLY A 219 -24.53 -10.64 3.98
N ARG A 220 -24.44 -10.44 5.30
CA ARG A 220 -23.26 -9.91 6.00
C ARG A 220 -23.03 -10.71 7.27
N GLU A 221 -21.81 -11.19 7.50
CA GLU A 221 -21.46 -11.96 8.69
C GLU A 221 -19.94 -11.95 8.90
N GLY A 222 -19.46 -11.73 10.14
CA GLY A 222 -18.06 -12.02 10.51
C GLY A 222 -16.97 -11.33 9.67
N GLY A 223 -17.20 -10.11 9.18
CA GLY A 223 -16.26 -9.41 8.29
C GLY A 223 -16.44 -9.76 6.80
N GLU A 224 -17.44 -10.57 6.47
CA GLU A 224 -17.78 -10.98 5.11
C GLU A 224 -19.06 -10.28 4.62
N ILE A 225 -19.04 -9.85 3.36
CA ILE A 225 -20.24 -9.45 2.61
C ILE A 225 -20.39 -10.36 1.41
N LEU A 226 -21.56 -10.98 1.31
CA LEU A 226 -21.94 -11.81 0.18
C LEU A 226 -22.82 -10.99 -0.76
N LEU A 227 -22.37 -10.83 -1.99
CA LEU A 227 -23.07 -10.21 -3.12
C LEU A 227 -23.51 -11.31 -4.08
N GLY A 228 -24.65 -11.18 -4.74
CA GLY A 228 -24.97 -12.17 -5.75
C GLY A 228 -26.30 -12.01 -6.45
N LYS A 229 -26.49 -12.86 -7.46
CA LYS A 229 -27.70 -12.91 -8.28
C LYS A 229 -27.88 -14.31 -8.84
N ASP A 230 -29.13 -14.73 -8.90
CA ASP A 230 -29.53 -15.99 -9.51
C ASP A 230 -29.97 -15.77 -10.95
N ALA A 231 -29.63 -16.72 -11.82
CA ALA A 231 -29.99 -16.71 -13.23
C ALA A 231 -30.45 -18.11 -13.65
N GLY A 232 -31.22 -18.20 -14.75
CA GLY A 232 -31.79 -19.49 -15.18
C GLY A 232 -30.76 -20.62 -15.34
N HIS A 233 -29.53 -20.30 -15.74
CA HIS A 233 -28.47 -21.27 -16.00
C HIS A 233 -27.46 -21.46 -14.85
N LEU A 234 -27.36 -20.50 -13.92
CA LEU A 234 -26.47 -20.57 -12.75
C LEU A 234 -26.89 -19.60 -11.65
N ASP A 235 -26.49 -19.93 -10.42
CA ASP A 235 -26.49 -19.02 -9.28
C ASP A 235 -25.06 -18.54 -9.02
N PHE A 236 -24.89 -17.23 -8.83
CA PHE A 236 -23.58 -16.60 -8.61
C PHE A 236 -23.54 -15.89 -7.27
N ARG A 237 -22.47 -16.10 -6.50
CA ARG A 237 -22.13 -15.27 -5.35
C ARG A 237 -20.68 -14.80 -5.43
N ALA A 238 -20.45 -13.56 -5.06
CA ALA A 238 -19.15 -12.98 -4.79
C ALA A 238 -19.07 -12.62 -3.31
N SER A 239 -18.00 -13.02 -2.65
CA SER A 239 -17.73 -12.74 -1.26
C SER A 239 -16.59 -11.76 -1.14
N VAL A 240 -16.79 -10.73 -0.31
CA VAL A 240 -15.71 -9.86 0.15
C VAL A 240 -15.51 -10.12 1.63
N LEU A 241 -14.40 -10.73 1.97
CA LEU A 241 -14.00 -10.99 3.35
C LEU A 241 -12.87 -10.04 3.72
N VAL A 242 -13.03 -9.29 4.80
CA VAL A 242 -11.96 -8.54 5.45
C VAL A 242 -11.62 -9.21 6.77
N ALA A 243 -10.46 -9.85 6.85
CA ALA A 243 -10.01 -10.59 8.02
C ALA A 243 -8.47 -10.67 8.04
N ASP A 244 -7.89 -10.79 9.24
CA ASP A 244 -6.45 -11.05 9.44
C ASP A 244 -5.53 -10.08 8.69
N GLY A 245 -5.91 -8.80 8.62
CA GLY A 245 -5.13 -7.78 7.90
C GLY A 245 -5.15 -7.92 6.38
N HIS A 246 -6.09 -8.68 5.82
CA HIS A 246 -6.23 -8.91 4.39
C HIS A 246 -7.66 -8.65 3.92
N VAL A 247 -7.79 -8.38 2.62
CA VAL A 247 -9.08 -8.42 1.91
C VAL A 247 -9.04 -9.54 0.88
N THR A 248 -10.06 -10.39 0.91
CA THR A 248 -10.23 -11.53 0.00
C THR A 248 -11.50 -11.34 -0.82
N LEU A 249 -11.38 -11.41 -2.14
CA LEU A 249 -12.51 -11.52 -3.07
C LEU A 249 -12.65 -12.98 -3.49
N GLY A 250 -13.72 -13.64 -3.04
CA GLY A 250 -14.10 -14.99 -3.44
C GLY A 250 -15.25 -14.99 -4.44
N THR A 251 -15.31 -16.00 -5.28
CA THR A 251 -16.49 -16.30 -6.10
C THR A 251 -16.90 -17.74 -5.88
N VAL A 252 -18.20 -17.99 -5.74
CA VAL A 252 -18.79 -19.34 -5.74
C VAL A 252 -19.97 -19.38 -6.72
N VAL A 253 -20.08 -20.48 -7.46
CA VAL A 253 -21.11 -20.67 -8.48
C VAL A 253 -21.71 -22.06 -8.40
N ARG A 254 -23.04 -22.14 -8.58
CA ARG A 254 -23.79 -23.39 -8.77
C ARG A 254 -24.45 -23.36 -10.14
N THR A 255 -24.36 -24.44 -10.90
CA THR A 255 -25.01 -24.58 -12.21
C THR A 255 -26.28 -25.42 -12.13
N HIS A 256 -27.30 -25.10 -12.92
CA HIS A 256 -28.57 -25.82 -12.89
C HIS A 256 -28.63 -26.98 -13.89
N HIS A 257 -27.97 -26.82 -15.05
CA HIS A 257 -28.05 -27.79 -16.15
C HIS A 257 -26.81 -27.74 -17.05
N ARG A 258 -26.78 -28.62 -18.08
CA ARG A 258 -25.64 -28.77 -19.01
C ARG A 258 -25.23 -27.45 -19.67
N GLY A 259 -26.20 -26.65 -20.12
CA GLY A 259 -25.95 -25.31 -20.67
C GLY A 259 -25.20 -24.38 -19.71
N GLY A 260 -25.59 -24.34 -18.42
CA GLY A 260 -24.89 -23.57 -17.39
C GLY A 260 -23.45 -24.05 -17.17
N ARG A 261 -23.22 -25.38 -17.21
CA ARG A 261 -21.87 -25.95 -17.13
C ARG A 261 -20.99 -25.54 -18.31
N LEU A 262 -21.54 -25.53 -19.53
CA LEU A 262 -20.81 -25.09 -20.72
C LEU A 262 -20.47 -23.60 -20.63
N TYR A 263 -21.42 -22.76 -20.22
CA TYR A 263 -21.20 -21.34 -19.97
C TYR A 263 -20.10 -21.11 -18.93
N LEU A 264 -20.19 -21.78 -17.79
CA LEU A 264 -19.18 -21.69 -16.72
C LEU A 264 -17.80 -22.15 -17.19
N ALA A 265 -17.73 -23.18 -18.05
CA ALA A 265 -16.47 -23.66 -18.62
C ALA A 265 -15.77 -22.63 -19.51
N LEU A 266 -16.52 -21.70 -20.12
CA LEU A 266 -15.98 -20.55 -20.85
C LEU A 266 -15.57 -19.44 -19.87
N VAL A 267 -16.47 -19.06 -18.95
CA VAL A 267 -16.26 -17.96 -17.99
C VAL A 267 -15.07 -18.23 -17.06
N ARG A 268 -14.87 -19.46 -16.58
CA ARG A 268 -13.76 -19.82 -15.68
C ARG A 268 -12.37 -19.48 -16.24
N ARG A 269 -12.22 -19.35 -17.57
CA ARG A 269 -10.95 -18.96 -18.20
C ARG A 269 -10.64 -17.48 -18.05
N VAL A 270 -11.68 -16.64 -17.97
CA VAL A 270 -11.56 -15.17 -17.95
C VAL A 270 -11.82 -14.62 -16.54
N HIS A 271 -12.60 -15.33 -15.72
CA HIS A 271 -12.98 -14.92 -14.37
C HIS A 271 -11.77 -14.58 -13.47
N PRO A 272 -10.71 -15.41 -13.38
CA PRO A 272 -9.50 -15.05 -12.63
C PRO A 272 -8.93 -13.67 -12.98
N PHE A 273 -8.86 -13.33 -14.26
CA PHE A 273 -8.35 -12.04 -14.71
C PHE A 273 -9.27 -10.87 -14.29
N MET A 274 -10.58 -11.07 -14.42
CA MET A 274 -11.59 -10.09 -14.00
C MET A 274 -11.56 -9.87 -12.48
N ALA A 275 -11.63 -10.93 -11.68
CA ALA A 275 -11.64 -10.88 -10.22
C ALA A 275 -10.39 -10.15 -9.70
N ARG A 276 -9.21 -10.49 -10.22
CA ARG A 276 -7.95 -9.82 -9.86
C ARG A 276 -7.96 -8.34 -10.21
N THR A 277 -8.46 -7.99 -11.40
CA THR A 277 -8.50 -6.60 -11.86
C THR A 277 -9.47 -5.76 -11.02
N VAL A 278 -10.64 -6.32 -10.72
CA VAL A 278 -11.67 -5.67 -9.89
C VAL A 278 -11.18 -5.48 -8.45
N LEU A 279 -10.61 -6.52 -7.83
CA LEU A 279 -10.03 -6.42 -6.49
C LEU A 279 -8.91 -5.38 -6.44
N ARG A 280 -7.95 -5.46 -7.37
CA ARG A 280 -6.82 -4.51 -7.44
C ARG A 280 -7.28 -3.07 -7.64
N ARG A 281 -8.27 -2.85 -8.51
CA ARG A 281 -8.83 -1.51 -8.77
C ARG A 281 -9.52 -0.95 -7.53
N THR A 282 -10.33 -1.76 -6.85
CA THR A 282 -11.07 -1.34 -5.65
C THR A 282 -10.12 -1.08 -4.49
N HIS A 283 -9.17 -1.99 -4.24
CA HIS A 283 -8.12 -1.81 -3.26
C HIS A 283 -7.37 -0.50 -3.47
N ARG A 284 -6.91 -0.23 -4.70
CA ARG A 284 -6.23 1.02 -5.02
C ARG A 284 -7.11 2.26 -4.81
N ARG A 285 -8.39 2.19 -5.20
CA ARG A 285 -9.32 3.30 -5.00
C ARG A 285 -9.49 3.63 -3.52
N LEU A 286 -9.70 2.62 -2.68
CA LEU A 286 -9.89 2.79 -1.24
C LEU A 286 -8.60 3.28 -0.58
N ALA A 287 -7.44 2.74 -0.96
CA ALA A 287 -6.15 3.21 -0.47
C ALA A 287 -5.86 4.68 -0.84
N LEU A 288 -6.25 5.15 -2.03
CA LEU A 288 -6.05 6.56 -2.40
C LEU A 288 -7.08 7.52 -1.78
N ALA A 289 -8.18 7.01 -1.23
CA ALA A 289 -9.19 7.80 -0.54
C ALA A 289 -9.02 7.78 0.99
N ALA A 290 -8.25 6.83 1.52
CA ALA A 290 -7.97 6.69 2.94
C ALA A 290 -7.01 7.79 3.44
N PRO A 291 -7.11 8.19 4.71
CA PRO A 291 -6.23 9.21 5.28
C PRO A 291 -4.77 8.75 5.28
N GLY A 292 -3.86 9.65 4.93
CA GLY A 292 -2.42 9.39 4.91
C GLY A 292 -1.80 9.26 6.31
N ALA A 293 -0.55 8.81 6.41
CA ALA A 293 0.14 8.63 7.69
C ALA A 293 0.15 9.89 8.58
N GLY A 294 0.53 11.04 8.01
CA GLY A 294 0.52 12.31 8.75
C GLY A 294 -0.87 12.77 9.20
N GLU A 295 -1.92 12.47 8.41
CA GLU A 295 -3.31 12.79 8.77
C GLU A 295 -3.80 11.90 9.90
N ARG A 296 -3.54 10.60 9.80
CA ARG A 296 -3.86 9.64 10.87
C ARG A 296 -3.11 10.00 12.15
N TRP A 297 -1.84 10.38 12.05
CA TRP A 297 -1.05 10.82 13.20
C TRP A 297 -1.63 12.07 13.86
N ALA A 298 -1.97 13.09 13.08
CA ALA A 298 -2.56 14.33 13.60
C ALA A 298 -3.94 14.13 14.24
N ALA A 299 -4.71 13.13 13.77
CA ALA A 299 -6.01 12.78 14.33
C ALA A 299 -5.93 11.97 15.64
N ARG A 300 -4.75 11.48 16.04
CA ARG A 300 -4.61 10.73 17.29
C ARG A 300 -4.82 11.67 18.48
N PRO A 301 -5.53 11.22 19.53
CA PRO A 301 -5.55 11.94 20.78
C PRO A 301 -4.10 12.08 21.30
N PRO A 302 -3.71 13.23 21.88
CA PRO A 302 -2.42 13.35 22.53
C PRO A 302 -2.31 12.23 23.56
N ALA A 303 -1.19 11.51 23.56
CA ALA A 303 -0.92 10.52 24.60
C ALA A 303 -1.10 11.20 25.96
N GLY A 304 -1.88 10.56 26.84
CA GLY A 304 -2.44 11.16 28.05
C GLY A 304 -1.47 12.06 28.82
N ARG A 305 -2.01 13.21 29.25
CA ARG A 305 -1.48 13.95 30.40
C ARG A 305 -1.68 13.14 31.67
#